data_AF-A0AAU9IQN4-F1
#
_entry.id   AF-A0AAU9IQN4-F1
#
_cell.length_a   1.000
_cell.length_b   1.000
_cell.length_c   1.000
_cell.angle_alpha   90.00
_cell.angle_beta   90.00
_cell.angle_gamma   90.00
#
_symmetry.space_group_name_H-M   'P 1'
#
loop_
_entity.id
_entity.type
_entity.pdbx_description
1 polymer ?
#
loop_
_entity_poly.entity_id
_entity_poly.type
_entity_poly.pdbx_seq_one_letter_code
_entity_poly.pdbx_strand_id
1 'polypeptide(L)'
;MEHLPILNKPKVFIGTSKVSPISSDITLPTVTPRNRIVKRQYSNLGRTFNFPKAYYQQYHRRERSMFDSPTREARMAKEIEKIKRMQQKISKERIIQNIFQQYGTQFSPKEIKNLTEDDLLKKALKKNLYLKEKQAAVTIQNKWKKYNWKKLQEQILLKREISAKMIQNAWNKYKGIKLEPKKLRKSQINAAIMIQKMWKGYKSRSSYMIIKEKNDLMKNLQFFEKIKEENRRISAIKIQRCWRNYKQRKINKKIKFNRQQSIAKKIKKKVTSSVQHNQNINFEAKHCLKAPPAIISGAQNSPEKIHKIAKSGGPSPEMKSGKDSTN
;
A
#
# COMPACT_ATOMS: atom_id res chain seq x y z
N MET A 1 2.48 31.71 16.35
CA MET A 1 1.26 31.15 16.99
C MET A 1 0.34 30.67 15.90
N GLU A 2 0.50 29.40 15.51
CA GLU A 2 -0.25 28.78 14.43
C GLU A 2 -1.56 28.22 14.98
N HIS A 3 -2.69 28.76 14.52
CA HIS A 3 -4.00 28.24 14.84
C HIS A 3 -4.26 26.95 14.04
N LEU A 4 -4.24 25.82 14.73
CA LEU A 4 -4.66 24.53 14.18
C LEU A 4 -6.17 24.56 13.86
N PRO A 5 -6.59 23.95 12.74
CA PRO A 5 -8.00 23.90 12.36
C PRO A 5 -8.77 22.93 13.26
N ILE A 6 -9.87 23.44 13.81
CA ILE A 6 -10.82 22.71 14.64
C ILE A 6 -11.47 21.61 13.79
N LEU A 7 -11.12 20.35 14.09
CA LEU A 7 -11.76 19.15 13.57
C LEU A 7 -13.22 19.12 14.01
N ASN A 8 -14.12 19.47 13.09
CA ASN A 8 -15.57 19.31 13.25
C ASN A 8 -15.89 17.83 13.46
N LYS A 9 -16.26 17.47 14.69
CA LYS A 9 -16.77 16.14 15.03
C LYS A 9 -18.06 15.87 14.24
N PRO A 10 -18.24 14.68 13.66
CA PRO A 10 -19.48 14.33 12.98
C PRO A 10 -20.63 14.35 13.97
N LYS A 11 -21.67 15.14 13.66
CA LYS A 11 -22.96 15.11 14.35
C LYS A 11 -23.53 13.70 14.20
N VAL A 12 -23.46 12.91 15.26
CA VAL A 12 -24.18 11.64 15.38
C VAL A 12 -25.67 11.98 15.42
N PHE A 13 -26.34 11.81 14.29
CA PHE A 13 -27.77 11.97 14.18
C PHE A 13 -28.41 10.75 14.83
N ILE A 14 -28.78 10.85 16.11
CA ILE A 14 -29.61 9.86 16.79
C ILE A 14 -31.02 10.03 16.21
N GLY A 15 -31.26 9.37 15.09
CA GLY A 15 -32.59 9.24 14.51
C GLY A 15 -33.45 8.41 15.46
N THR A 16 -34.27 9.08 16.26
CA THR A 16 -35.39 8.45 16.96
C THR A 16 -36.44 8.09 15.92
N SER A 17 -36.24 6.95 15.25
CA SER A 17 -37.28 6.34 14.43
C SER A 17 -38.44 5.99 15.35
N LYS A 18 -39.49 6.82 15.35
CA LYS A 18 -40.83 6.43 15.79
C LYS A 18 -41.25 5.24 14.94
N VAL A 19 -40.98 4.05 15.44
CA VAL A 19 -41.51 2.80 14.90
C VAL A 19 -43.00 2.84 15.17
N SER A 20 -43.79 3.13 14.14
CA SER A 20 -45.23 2.91 14.17
C SER A 20 -45.50 1.45 14.56
N PRO A 21 -46.44 1.19 15.48
CA PRO A 21 -46.81 -0.18 15.82
C PRO A 21 -47.43 -0.81 14.58
N ILE A 22 -46.67 -1.70 13.93
CA ILE A 22 -47.21 -2.60 12.92
C ILE A 22 -48.13 -3.53 13.71
N SER A 23 -49.43 -3.28 13.59
CA SER A 23 -50.47 -4.23 13.96
C SER A 23 -50.25 -5.50 13.14
N SER A 24 -49.50 -6.43 13.70
CA SER A 24 -49.40 -7.79 13.21
C SER A 24 -50.44 -8.62 13.93
N ASP A 25 -51.71 -8.42 13.57
CA ASP A 25 -52.75 -9.45 13.69
C ASP A 25 -52.44 -10.57 12.70
N ILE A 26 -51.35 -11.29 12.98
CA ILE A 26 -51.10 -12.61 12.40
C ILE A 26 -51.64 -13.57 13.44
N THR A 27 -52.92 -13.91 13.28
CA THR A 27 -53.56 -15.03 13.94
C THR A 27 -52.79 -16.31 13.58
N LEU A 28 -51.83 -16.66 14.44
CA LEU A 28 -51.22 -17.98 14.43
C LEU A 28 -52.33 -19.01 14.67
N PRO A 29 -52.43 -20.08 13.88
CA PRO A 29 -53.35 -21.17 14.19
C PRO A 29 -52.91 -21.78 15.52
N THR A 30 -53.77 -21.62 16.52
CA THR A 30 -53.66 -22.24 17.84
C THR A 30 -53.69 -23.75 17.63
N VAL A 31 -52.51 -24.37 17.54
CA VAL A 31 -52.38 -25.82 17.57
C VAL A 31 -52.74 -26.26 18.98
N THR A 32 -54.00 -26.63 19.16
CA THR A 32 -54.49 -27.28 20.36
C THR A 32 -53.68 -28.56 20.58
N PRO A 33 -53.08 -28.76 21.77
CA PRO A 33 -52.49 -30.05 22.09
C PRO A 33 -53.64 -31.05 22.19
N ARG A 34 -53.79 -31.89 21.15
CA ARG A 34 -54.65 -33.08 21.18
C ARG A 34 -54.02 -34.09 22.14
N ASN A 35 -54.14 -33.81 23.44
CA ASN A 35 -53.95 -34.80 24.50
C ASN A 35 -55.09 -35.82 24.37
N ARG A 36 -54.90 -36.78 23.46
CA ARG A 36 -55.72 -37.99 23.39
C ARG A 36 -55.31 -38.88 24.57
N ILE A 37 -55.77 -38.51 25.75
CA ILE A 37 -55.79 -39.39 26.92
C ILE A 37 -56.77 -40.50 26.54
N VAL A 38 -56.24 -41.61 26.02
CA VAL A 38 -56.98 -42.86 25.94
C VAL A 38 -57.11 -43.35 27.38
N LYS A 39 -58.18 -42.90 28.07
CA LYS A 39 -58.66 -43.59 29.27
C LYS A 39 -59.08 -44.99 28.81
N ARG A 40 -58.24 -45.99 29.04
CA ARG A 40 -58.70 -47.38 29.08
C ARG A 40 -59.62 -47.49 30.29
N GLN A 41 -60.92 -47.39 30.06
CA GLN A 41 -61.91 -47.92 30.99
C GLN A 41 -61.75 -49.43 30.97
N TYR A 42 -61.20 -50.00 32.05
CA TYR A 42 -61.45 -51.38 32.42
C TYR A 42 -62.74 -51.38 33.25
N SER A 43 -63.87 -51.19 32.59
CA SER A 43 -65.15 -51.65 33.12
C SER A 43 -65.31 -53.12 32.77
N ASN A 44 -65.81 -53.90 33.73
CA ASN A 44 -66.15 -55.32 33.65
C ASN A 44 -64.97 -56.28 33.83
N LEU A 45 -64.76 -56.69 35.09
CA LEU A 45 -64.56 -58.09 35.47
C LEU A 45 -64.77 -58.22 36.99
N GLY A 46 -66.03 -58.02 37.41
CA GLY A 46 -66.54 -58.68 38.60
C GLY A 46 -66.64 -60.18 38.31
N ARG A 47 -65.53 -60.91 38.46
CA ARG A 47 -65.54 -62.35 38.67
C ARG A 47 -64.87 -62.60 40.00
N THR A 48 -65.70 -62.82 41.01
CA THR A 48 -65.30 -63.49 42.24
C THR A 48 -64.75 -64.86 41.86
N PHE A 49 -63.43 -65.02 41.95
CA PHE A 49 -62.83 -66.34 41.94
C PHE A 49 -63.25 -67.03 43.23
N ASN A 50 -64.20 -67.96 43.12
CA ASN A 50 -64.36 -69.00 44.13
C ASN A 50 -63.04 -69.77 44.18
N PHE A 51 -62.29 -69.59 45.25
CA PHE A 51 -61.17 -70.47 45.58
C PHE A 51 -61.73 -71.89 45.75
N PRO A 52 -61.27 -72.88 44.96
CA PRO A 52 -61.60 -74.27 45.22
C PRO A 52 -61.09 -74.66 46.60
N LYS A 53 -62.01 -75.20 47.41
CA LYS A 53 -61.73 -75.86 48.69
C LYS A 53 -60.50 -76.77 48.61
N ALA A 54 -59.64 -76.62 49.61
CA ALA A 54 -58.78 -77.63 50.22
C ALA A 54 -58.21 -78.74 49.29
N TYR A 55 -57.14 -78.42 48.56
CA TYR A 55 -56.21 -79.41 47.98
C TYR A 55 -54.93 -79.57 48.82
N TYR A 56 -55.01 -79.36 50.14
CA TYR A 56 -53.85 -79.42 51.04
C TYR A 56 -53.51 -80.83 51.56
N GLN A 57 -54.20 -81.91 51.13
CA GLN A 57 -54.01 -83.25 51.71
C GLN A 57 -53.25 -84.28 50.85
N GLN A 58 -52.74 -83.92 49.66
CA GLN A 58 -52.05 -84.88 48.78
C GLN A 58 -50.52 -84.74 48.68
N TYR A 59 -49.89 -83.83 49.43
CA TYR A 59 -48.44 -83.60 49.33
C TYR A 59 -47.56 -84.46 50.26
N HIS A 60 -48.12 -85.22 51.21
CA HIS A 60 -47.30 -85.98 52.17
C HIS A 60 -46.92 -87.42 51.76
N ARG A 61 -47.23 -87.88 50.53
CA ARG A 61 -46.94 -89.28 50.12
C ARG A 61 -45.84 -89.48 49.07
N ARG A 62 -45.17 -88.42 48.59
CA ARG A 62 -44.11 -88.52 47.56
C ARG A 62 -42.68 -88.27 48.08
N GLU A 63 -42.47 -88.14 49.38
CA GLU A 63 -41.15 -87.76 49.92
C GLU A 63 -40.20 -88.95 50.16
N ARG A 64 -40.61 -90.21 50.01
CA ARG A 64 -39.79 -91.37 50.44
C ARG A 64 -39.22 -92.28 49.34
N SER A 65 -39.36 -91.94 48.06
CA SER A 65 -38.89 -92.78 46.94
C SER A 65 -37.98 -92.04 45.94
N MET A 66 -37.23 -91.03 46.40
CA MET A 66 -36.41 -90.15 45.54
C MET A 66 -34.96 -89.98 46.02
N PHE A 67 -34.44 -91.00 46.70
CA PHE A 67 -33.01 -91.09 46.99
C PHE A 67 -32.39 -92.12 46.05
N ASP A 68 -31.47 -91.64 45.24
CA ASP A 68 -30.49 -92.40 44.46
C ASP A 68 -30.93 -92.94 43.09
N SER A 69 -31.29 -92.03 42.19
CA SER A 69 -31.26 -92.29 40.74
C SER A 69 -30.34 -91.28 40.04
N PRO A 70 -29.42 -91.73 39.15
CA PRO A 70 -28.62 -90.87 38.26
C PRO A 70 -29.44 -89.82 37.49
N THR A 71 -30.75 -90.03 37.38
CA THR A 71 -31.70 -89.07 36.79
C THR A 71 -31.92 -87.80 37.60
N ARG A 72 -31.70 -87.81 38.93
CA ARG A 72 -31.85 -86.62 39.80
C ARG A 72 -30.71 -85.62 39.59
N GLU A 73 -29.47 -86.10 39.52
CA GLU A 73 -28.30 -85.26 39.25
C GLU A 73 -28.38 -84.61 37.87
N ALA A 74 -28.75 -85.37 36.83
CA ALA A 74 -28.95 -84.84 35.49
C ALA A 74 -30.07 -83.77 35.42
N ARG A 75 -31.14 -83.93 36.21
CA ARG A 75 -32.21 -82.92 36.34
C ARG A 75 -31.73 -81.66 37.06
N MET A 76 -30.99 -81.81 38.15
CA MET A 76 -30.40 -80.67 38.87
C MET A 76 -29.40 -79.92 37.99
N ALA A 77 -28.55 -80.62 37.24
CA ALA A 77 -27.64 -80.00 36.28
C ALA A 77 -28.38 -79.18 35.20
N LYS A 78 -29.46 -79.72 34.63
CA LYS A 78 -30.32 -78.99 33.67
C LYS A 78 -31.00 -77.76 34.27
N GLU A 79 -31.50 -77.85 35.50
CA GLU A 79 -32.08 -76.69 36.20
C GLU A 79 -31.01 -75.64 36.52
N ILE A 80 -29.83 -76.03 37.01
CA ILE A 80 -28.70 -75.13 37.22
C ILE A 80 -28.32 -74.44 35.90
N GLU A 81 -28.24 -75.17 34.80
CA GLU A 81 -27.95 -74.60 33.48
C GLU A 81 -29.03 -73.62 33.01
N LYS A 82 -30.31 -73.96 33.23
CA LYS A 82 -31.45 -73.09 32.93
C LYS A 82 -31.44 -71.81 33.77
N ILE A 83 -31.17 -71.92 35.08
CA ILE A 83 -31.01 -70.77 35.98
C ILE A 83 -29.84 -69.89 35.53
N LYS A 84 -28.70 -70.50 35.17
CA LYS A 84 -27.54 -69.77 34.61
C LYS A 84 -27.92 -69.02 33.33
N ARG A 85 -28.64 -69.66 32.40
CA ARG A 85 -29.14 -69.01 31.16
C ARG A 85 -30.11 -67.87 31.47
N MET A 86 -31.02 -68.05 32.44
CA MET A 86 -31.93 -66.98 32.87
C MET A 86 -31.18 -65.81 33.50
N GLN A 87 -30.21 -66.06 34.38
CA GLN A 87 -29.38 -65.02 34.99
C GLN A 87 -28.58 -64.25 33.93
N GLN A 88 -28.00 -64.94 32.94
CA GLN A 88 -27.33 -64.31 31.80
C GLN A 88 -28.28 -63.46 30.95
N LYS A 89 -29.52 -63.90 30.77
CA LYS A 89 -30.54 -63.12 30.05
C LYS A 89 -30.91 -61.85 30.84
N ILE A 90 -31.17 -61.99 32.14
CA ILE A 90 -31.49 -60.87 33.03
C ILE A 90 -30.32 -59.87 33.09
N SER A 91 -29.07 -60.35 33.19
CA SER A 91 -27.91 -59.46 33.20
C SER A 91 -27.77 -58.71 31.87
N LYS A 92 -27.89 -59.40 30.73
CA LYS A 92 -27.90 -58.75 29.41
C LYS A 92 -29.02 -57.72 29.26
N GLU A 93 -30.23 -58.03 29.73
CA GLU A 93 -31.36 -57.08 29.71
C GLU A 93 -31.08 -55.83 30.55
N ARG A 94 -30.49 -55.99 31.75
CA ARG A 94 -30.07 -54.86 32.59
C ARG A 94 -29.03 -53.99 31.92
N ILE A 95 -28.04 -54.61 31.26
CA ILE A 95 -27.00 -53.90 30.49
C ILE A 95 -27.64 -53.09 29.36
N ILE A 96 -28.57 -53.68 28.60
CA ILE A 96 -29.27 -52.99 27.51
C ILE A 96 -30.09 -51.82 28.03
N GLN A 97 -30.79 -51.99 29.16
CA GLN A 97 -31.54 -50.91 29.80
C GLN A 97 -30.59 -49.77 30.21
N ASN A 98 -29.44 -50.10 30.82
CA ASN A 98 -28.45 -49.10 31.20
C ASN A 98 -27.88 -48.38 29.98
N ILE A 99 -27.53 -49.10 28.91
CA ILE A 99 -27.07 -48.52 27.64
C ILE A 99 -28.13 -47.60 27.02
N PHE A 100 -29.40 -47.99 27.05
CA PHE A 100 -30.48 -47.15 26.55
C PHE A 100 -30.64 -45.87 27.40
N GLN A 101 -30.55 -45.97 28.72
CA GLN A 101 -30.62 -44.81 29.61
C GLN A 101 -29.43 -43.85 29.41
N GLN A 102 -28.21 -44.39 29.29
CA GLN A 102 -26.99 -43.60 29.14
C GLN A 102 -26.83 -42.99 27.73
N TYR A 103 -27.11 -43.76 26.68
CA TYR A 103 -26.80 -43.37 25.30
C TYR A 103 -28.03 -43.14 24.43
N GLY A 104 -29.24 -43.44 24.90
CA GLY A 104 -30.48 -43.33 24.10
C GLY A 104 -30.54 -44.29 22.92
N THR A 105 -29.69 -45.33 22.88
CA THR A 105 -29.58 -46.24 21.74
C THR A 105 -30.34 -47.53 21.96
N GLN A 106 -31.21 -47.88 21.01
CA GLN A 106 -31.90 -49.18 20.99
C GLN A 106 -31.16 -50.15 20.05
N PHE A 107 -31.11 -51.42 20.46
CA PHE A 107 -30.55 -52.53 19.71
C PHE A 107 -31.63 -53.53 19.30
N SER A 108 -31.48 -54.11 18.12
CA SER A 108 -32.35 -55.22 17.71
C SER A 108 -32.02 -56.47 18.53
N PRO A 109 -33.01 -57.31 18.91
CA PRO A 109 -32.76 -58.60 19.58
C PRO A 109 -31.76 -59.49 18.84
N LYS A 110 -31.69 -59.38 17.50
CA LYS A 110 -30.73 -60.12 16.67
C LYS A 110 -29.28 -59.69 16.90
N GLU A 111 -29.05 -58.41 17.14
CA GLU A 111 -27.71 -57.87 17.41
C GLU A 111 -27.22 -58.32 18.79
N ILE A 112 -28.13 -58.33 19.77
CA ILE A 112 -27.82 -58.69 21.18
C ILE A 112 -27.35 -60.15 21.34
N LYS A 113 -27.89 -61.07 20.52
CA LYS A 113 -27.68 -62.51 20.71
C LYS A 113 -26.20 -62.92 20.62
N ASN A 114 -25.43 -62.28 19.73
CA ASN A 114 -24.09 -62.70 19.36
C ASN A 114 -22.97 -61.80 19.90
N LEU A 115 -23.30 -60.69 20.57
CA LEU A 115 -22.32 -59.70 21.04
C LEU A 115 -22.00 -59.92 22.52
N THR A 116 -20.72 -59.69 22.86
CA THR A 116 -20.28 -59.55 24.25
C THR A 116 -20.76 -58.21 24.83
N GLU A 117 -20.71 -58.07 26.15
CA GLU A 117 -21.09 -56.82 26.84
C GLU A 117 -20.25 -55.63 26.37
N ASP A 118 -18.92 -55.81 26.29
CA ASP A 118 -17.99 -54.78 25.83
C ASP A 118 -18.26 -54.37 24.38
N ASP A 119 -18.60 -55.33 23.52
CA ASP A 119 -18.92 -55.03 22.13
C ASP A 119 -20.25 -54.28 21.99
N LEU A 120 -21.24 -54.58 22.84
CA LEU A 120 -22.49 -53.82 22.91
C LEU A 120 -22.23 -52.38 23.34
N LEU A 121 -21.41 -52.16 24.37
CA LEU A 121 -21.01 -50.83 24.83
C LEU A 121 -20.26 -50.05 23.75
N LYS A 122 -19.25 -50.66 23.12
CA LYS A 122 -18.52 -50.05 22.00
C LYS A 122 -19.45 -49.68 20.85
N LYS A 123 -20.37 -50.56 20.48
CA LYS A 123 -21.35 -50.31 19.40
C LYS A 123 -22.33 -49.20 19.78
N ALA A 124 -22.77 -49.15 21.03
CA ALA A 124 -23.66 -48.10 21.55
C ALA A 124 -22.99 -46.73 21.51
N LEU A 125 -21.76 -46.66 22.01
CA LEU A 125 -20.95 -45.45 21.99
C LEU A 125 -20.75 -44.95 20.56
N LYS A 126 -20.36 -45.84 19.62
CA LYS A 126 -20.19 -45.49 18.21
C LYS A 126 -21.49 -44.95 17.59
N LYS A 127 -22.64 -45.59 17.86
CA LYS A 127 -23.95 -45.15 17.37
C LYS A 127 -24.37 -43.81 17.98
N ASN A 128 -24.11 -43.59 19.27
CA ASN A 128 -24.38 -42.30 19.94
C ASN A 128 -23.55 -41.18 19.35
N LEU A 129 -22.24 -41.39 19.17
CA LEU A 129 -21.35 -40.42 18.53
C LEU A 129 -21.82 -40.09 17.11
N TYR A 130 -22.13 -41.09 16.29
CA TYR A 130 -22.66 -40.88 14.95
C TYR A 130 -23.96 -40.05 14.94
N LEU A 131 -24.88 -40.32 15.87
CA LEU A 131 -26.12 -39.53 15.99
C LEU A 131 -25.85 -38.08 16.40
N LYS A 132 -24.92 -37.86 17.34
CA LYS A 132 -24.49 -36.52 17.77
C LYS A 132 -23.84 -35.76 16.61
N GLU A 133 -22.93 -36.40 15.87
CA GLU A 133 -22.31 -35.83 14.67
C GLU A 133 -23.36 -35.47 13.62
N LYS A 134 -24.32 -36.36 13.34
CA LYS A 134 -25.42 -36.11 12.41
C LYS A 134 -26.30 -34.94 12.86
N GLN A 135 -26.65 -34.87 14.14
CA GLN A 135 -27.43 -33.76 14.70
C GLN A 135 -26.67 -32.43 14.61
N ALA A 136 -25.37 -32.44 14.91
CA ALA A 136 -24.50 -31.27 14.77
C ALA A 136 -24.45 -30.81 13.30
N ALA A 137 -24.26 -31.73 12.36
CA ALA A 137 -24.26 -31.44 10.92
C ALA A 137 -25.58 -30.81 10.47
N VAL A 138 -26.73 -31.38 10.86
CA VAL A 138 -28.06 -30.82 10.55
C VAL A 138 -28.23 -29.42 11.15
N THR A 139 -27.73 -29.20 12.36
CA THR A 139 -27.80 -27.90 13.04
C THR A 139 -26.99 -26.84 12.29
N ILE A 140 -25.77 -27.20 11.87
CA ILE A 140 -24.89 -26.33 11.06
C ILE A 140 -25.56 -26.02 9.72
N GLN A 141 -26.06 -27.03 9.02
CA GLN A 141 -26.74 -26.87 7.73
C GLN A 141 -27.97 -25.97 7.84
N ASN A 142 -28.80 -26.14 8.86
CA ASN A 142 -29.98 -25.31 9.08
C ASN A 142 -29.62 -23.85 9.40
N LYS A 143 -28.61 -23.65 10.25
CA LYS A 143 -28.08 -22.29 10.53
C LYS A 143 -27.54 -21.63 9.26
N TRP A 144 -26.78 -22.37 8.44
CA TRP A 144 -26.26 -21.88 7.18
C TRP A 144 -27.37 -21.49 6.20
N LYS A 145 -28.37 -22.36 5.99
CA LYS A 145 -29.53 -22.08 5.13
C LYS A 145 -30.27 -20.82 5.59
N LYS A 146 -30.52 -20.68 6.90
CA LYS A 146 -31.17 -19.51 7.48
C LYS A 146 -30.35 -18.23 7.26
N TYR A 147 -29.04 -18.29 7.48
CA TYR A 147 -28.13 -17.17 7.23
C TYR A 147 -28.15 -16.77 5.75
N ASN A 148 -28.02 -17.74 4.85
CA ASN A 148 -27.99 -17.48 3.40
C ASN A 148 -29.31 -16.87 2.91
N TRP A 149 -30.45 -17.37 3.39
CA TRP A 149 -31.76 -16.79 3.09
C TRP A 149 -31.88 -15.33 3.58
N LYS A 150 -31.46 -15.05 4.83
CA LYS A 150 -31.47 -13.69 5.37
C LYS A 150 -30.61 -12.75 4.54
N LYS A 151 -29.40 -13.17 4.18
CA LYS A 151 -28.48 -12.40 3.33
C LYS A 151 -29.08 -12.11 1.95
N LEU A 152 -29.72 -13.09 1.33
CA LEU A 152 -30.40 -12.91 0.05
C LEU A 152 -31.55 -11.90 0.15
N GLN A 153 -32.36 -11.99 1.21
CA GLN A 153 -33.46 -11.06 1.46
C GLN A 153 -32.96 -9.61 1.66
N GLU A 154 -31.90 -9.42 2.44
CA GLU A 154 -31.25 -8.11 2.63
C GLU A 154 -30.78 -7.51 1.30
N GLN A 155 -30.17 -8.33 0.42
CA GLN A 155 -29.75 -7.88 -0.91
C GLN A 155 -30.94 -7.48 -1.81
N ILE A 156 -32.04 -8.23 -1.75
CA ILE A 156 -33.26 -7.92 -2.51
C ILE A 156 -33.86 -6.60 -2.02
N LEU A 157 -33.96 -6.40 -0.70
CA LEU A 157 -34.46 -5.16 -0.11
C LEU A 157 -33.58 -3.97 -0.50
N LEU A 158 -32.25 -4.09 -0.40
CA LEU A 158 -31.32 -3.05 -0.80
C LEU A 158 -31.50 -2.67 -2.28
N LYS A 159 -31.62 -3.66 -3.18
CA LYS A 159 -31.88 -3.40 -4.61
C LYS A 159 -33.20 -2.69 -4.84
N ARG A 160 -34.26 -3.06 -4.11
CA ARG A 160 -35.57 -2.40 -4.18
C ARG A 160 -35.49 -0.95 -3.72
N GLU A 161 -34.81 -0.69 -2.61
CA GLU A 161 -34.62 0.66 -2.09
C GLU A 161 -33.84 1.55 -3.06
N ILE A 162 -32.73 1.03 -3.61
CA ILE A 162 -31.93 1.76 -4.62
C ILE A 162 -32.80 2.07 -5.84
N SER A 163 -33.53 1.08 -6.35
CA SER A 163 -34.40 1.25 -7.52
C SER A 163 -35.51 2.27 -7.26
N ALA A 164 -36.16 2.20 -6.09
CA ALA A 164 -37.17 3.16 -5.68
C ALA A 164 -36.61 4.59 -5.59
N LYS A 165 -35.44 4.77 -4.98
CA LYS A 165 -34.75 6.07 -4.91
C LYS A 165 -34.40 6.60 -6.31
N MET A 166 -33.95 5.75 -7.23
CA MET A 166 -33.68 6.15 -8.60
C MET A 166 -34.94 6.65 -9.32
N ILE A 167 -36.06 5.93 -9.19
CA ILE A 167 -37.34 6.32 -9.77
C ILE A 167 -37.81 7.65 -9.18
N GLN A 168 -37.75 7.80 -7.85
CA GLN A 168 -38.12 9.03 -7.15
C GLN A 168 -37.26 10.23 -7.59
N ASN A 169 -35.95 10.03 -7.71
CA ASN A 169 -35.03 11.07 -8.17
C ASN A 169 -35.29 11.46 -9.63
N ALA A 170 -35.53 10.48 -10.50
CA ALA A 170 -35.89 10.72 -11.89
C ALA A 170 -37.21 11.51 -12.00
N TRP A 171 -38.21 11.13 -11.22
CA TRP A 171 -39.47 11.86 -11.14
C TRP A 171 -39.30 13.29 -10.63
N ASN A 172 -38.54 13.50 -9.54
CA ASN A 172 -38.29 14.83 -9.00
C ASN A 172 -37.54 15.71 -10.01
N LYS A 173 -36.60 15.13 -10.77
CA LYS A 173 -35.91 15.83 -11.87
C LYS A 173 -36.89 16.20 -12.98
N TYR A 174 -37.72 15.27 -13.43
CA TYR A 174 -38.75 15.53 -14.44
C TYR A 174 -39.73 16.62 -13.97
N LYS A 175 -40.18 16.54 -12.72
CA LYS A 175 -41.06 17.52 -12.07
C LYS A 175 -40.41 18.91 -12.07
N GLY A 176 -39.15 19.02 -11.66
CA GLY A 176 -38.42 20.30 -11.67
C GLY A 176 -38.26 20.89 -13.08
N ILE A 177 -38.01 20.04 -14.08
CA ILE A 177 -37.90 20.48 -15.49
C ILE A 177 -39.25 20.95 -16.04
N LYS A 178 -40.31 20.15 -15.85
CA LYS A 178 -41.61 20.38 -16.49
C LYS A 178 -42.47 21.40 -15.73
N LEU A 179 -42.49 21.35 -14.40
CA LEU A 179 -43.35 22.22 -13.59
C LEU A 179 -42.67 23.54 -13.21
N GLU A 180 -41.33 23.62 -13.23
CA GLU A 180 -40.60 24.82 -12.83
C GLU A 180 -39.68 25.37 -13.95
N PRO A 181 -40.18 25.61 -15.18
CA PRO A 181 -39.36 26.04 -16.31
C PRO A 181 -38.63 27.37 -16.06
N LYS A 182 -39.20 28.25 -15.20
CA LYS A 182 -38.55 29.50 -14.79
C LYS A 182 -37.24 29.27 -14.02
N LYS A 183 -37.20 28.28 -13.12
CA LYS A 183 -35.98 27.95 -12.36
C LYS A 183 -34.93 27.35 -13.28
N LEU A 184 -35.32 26.46 -14.20
CA LEU A 184 -34.44 25.90 -15.21
C LEU A 184 -33.83 27.00 -16.09
N ARG A 185 -34.66 27.91 -16.61
CA ARG A 185 -34.20 29.05 -17.42
C ARG A 185 -33.23 29.95 -16.65
N LYS A 186 -33.52 30.26 -15.38
CA LYS A 186 -32.61 31.03 -14.51
C LYS A 186 -31.26 30.31 -14.33
N SER A 187 -31.29 28.99 -14.12
CA SER A 187 -30.08 28.17 -14.00
C SER A 187 -29.26 28.18 -15.31
N GLN A 188 -29.91 28.03 -16.46
CA GLN A 188 -29.27 28.10 -17.78
C GLN A 188 -28.63 29.47 -18.04
N ILE A 189 -29.33 30.56 -17.71
CA ILE A 189 -28.79 31.93 -17.82
C ILE A 189 -27.56 32.09 -16.94
N ASN A 190 -27.63 31.66 -15.67
CA ASN A 190 -26.50 31.73 -14.75
C ASN A 190 -25.29 30.92 -15.25
N ALA A 191 -25.53 29.71 -15.79
CA ALA A 191 -24.48 28.89 -16.39
C ALA A 191 -23.85 29.58 -17.60
N ALA A 192 -24.66 30.15 -18.49
CA ALA A 192 -24.18 30.91 -19.65
C ALA A 192 -23.34 32.13 -19.21
N ILE A 193 -23.79 32.90 -18.22
CA ILE A 193 -23.04 34.03 -17.65
C ILE A 193 -21.70 33.55 -17.08
N MET A 194 -21.68 32.41 -16.38
CA MET A 194 -20.45 31.85 -15.82
C MET A 194 -19.46 31.45 -16.91
N ILE A 195 -19.92 30.74 -17.96
CA ILE A 195 -19.11 30.37 -19.12
C ILE A 195 -18.53 31.63 -19.79
N GLN A 196 -19.38 32.63 -20.04
CA GLN A 196 -18.96 33.90 -20.64
C GLN A 196 -17.93 34.63 -19.78
N LYS A 197 -18.13 34.67 -18.45
CA LYS A 197 -17.19 35.28 -17.51
C LYS A 197 -15.83 34.58 -17.54
N MET A 198 -15.83 33.24 -17.49
CA MET A 198 -14.60 32.44 -17.56
C MET A 198 -13.87 32.63 -18.89
N TRP A 199 -14.61 32.62 -20.00
CA TRP A 199 -14.06 32.86 -21.34
C TRP A 199 -13.44 34.25 -21.47
N LYS A 200 -14.15 35.31 -21.04
CA LYS A 200 -13.63 36.68 -21.05
C LYS A 200 -12.37 36.81 -20.20
N GLY A 201 -12.34 36.16 -19.03
CA GLY A 201 -11.16 36.11 -18.17
C GLY A 201 -9.97 35.40 -18.83
N TYR A 202 -10.21 34.25 -19.45
CA TYR A 202 -9.19 33.52 -20.21
C TYR A 202 -8.65 34.36 -21.36
N LYS A 203 -9.52 34.96 -22.18
CA LYS A 203 -9.14 35.82 -23.30
C LYS A 203 -8.26 36.99 -22.84
N SER A 204 -8.67 37.67 -21.76
CA SER A 204 -7.89 38.79 -21.19
C SER A 204 -6.50 38.36 -20.72
N ARG A 205 -6.40 37.26 -19.96
CA ARG A 205 -5.10 36.71 -19.51
C ARG A 205 -4.22 36.29 -20.68
N SER A 206 -4.79 35.64 -21.70
CA SER A 206 -4.07 35.22 -22.90
C SER A 206 -3.49 36.44 -23.66
N SER A 207 -4.30 37.47 -23.90
CA SER A 207 -3.82 38.71 -24.52
C SER A 207 -2.73 39.40 -23.71
N TYR A 208 -2.87 39.46 -22.39
CA TYR A 208 -1.83 40.01 -21.51
C TYR A 208 -0.51 39.23 -21.59
N MET A 209 -0.57 37.90 -21.57
CA MET A 209 0.63 37.05 -21.68
C MET A 209 1.37 37.29 -23.00
N ILE A 210 0.67 37.37 -24.13
CA ILE A 210 1.27 37.67 -25.44
C ILE A 210 2.00 39.03 -25.42
N ILE A 211 1.38 40.06 -24.84
CA ILE A 211 1.99 41.40 -24.72
C ILE A 211 3.21 41.35 -23.80
N LYS A 212 3.11 40.65 -22.67
CA LYS A 212 4.20 40.49 -21.70
C LYS A 212 5.41 39.79 -22.35
N GLU A 213 5.19 38.66 -23.01
CA GLU A 213 6.23 37.90 -23.71
C GLU A 213 6.91 38.75 -24.81
N LYS A 214 6.13 39.50 -25.58
CA LYS A 214 6.68 40.44 -26.58
C LYS A 214 7.56 41.51 -25.92
N ASN A 215 7.12 42.09 -24.81
CA ASN A 215 7.87 43.12 -24.10
C ASN A 215 9.16 42.55 -23.50
N ASP A 216 9.12 41.35 -22.95
CA ASP A 216 10.29 40.67 -22.41
C ASP A 216 11.30 40.33 -23.52
N LEU A 217 10.83 39.88 -24.68
CA LEU A 217 11.67 39.68 -25.87
C LEU A 217 12.32 41.00 -26.32
N MET A 218 11.57 42.11 -26.37
CA MET A 218 12.11 43.43 -26.74
C MET A 218 13.20 43.90 -25.76
N LYS A 219 13.00 43.73 -24.45
CA LYS A 219 14.02 44.05 -23.44
C LYS A 219 15.30 43.22 -23.64
N ASN A 220 15.15 41.92 -23.94
CA ASN A 220 16.28 41.04 -24.20
C ASN A 220 17.04 41.47 -25.47
N LEU A 221 16.34 41.82 -26.55
CA LEU A 221 16.97 42.32 -27.77
C LEU A 221 17.75 43.62 -27.51
N GLN A 222 17.16 44.58 -26.80
CA GLN A 222 17.84 45.82 -26.42
C GLN A 222 19.10 45.57 -25.58
N PHE A 223 19.06 44.59 -24.67
CA PHE A 223 20.23 44.19 -23.90
C PHE A 223 21.37 43.66 -24.79
N PHE A 224 21.06 42.77 -25.74
CA PHE A 224 22.07 42.27 -26.68
C PHE A 224 22.60 43.35 -27.64
N GLU A 225 21.78 44.31 -28.04
CA GLU A 225 22.22 45.47 -28.81
C GLU A 225 23.23 46.31 -28.04
N LYS A 226 22.97 46.59 -26.75
CA LYS A 226 23.94 47.28 -25.88
C LYS A 226 25.26 46.53 -25.76
N ILE A 227 25.22 45.20 -25.59
CA ILE A 227 26.44 44.37 -25.55
C ILE A 227 27.19 44.45 -26.89
N LYS A 228 26.48 44.37 -28.02
CA LYS A 228 27.09 44.49 -29.36
C LYS A 228 27.75 45.86 -29.54
N GLU A 229 27.08 46.93 -29.13
CA GLU A 229 27.61 48.28 -29.20
C GLU A 229 28.86 48.46 -28.32
N GLU A 230 28.83 47.96 -27.09
CA GLU A 230 29.99 48.00 -26.19
C GLU A 230 31.17 47.19 -26.75
N ASN A 231 30.90 46.00 -27.30
CA ASN A 231 31.93 45.20 -27.97
C ASN A 231 32.53 45.90 -29.20
N ARG A 232 31.70 46.58 -30.00
CA ARG A 232 32.17 47.42 -31.13
C ARG A 232 33.04 48.55 -30.62
N ARG A 233 32.63 49.23 -29.54
CA ARG A 233 33.40 50.32 -28.90
C ARG A 233 34.76 49.83 -28.40
N ILE A 234 34.80 48.75 -27.61
CA ILE A 234 36.04 48.15 -27.09
C ILE A 234 36.96 47.73 -28.24
N SER A 235 36.41 47.11 -29.29
CA SER A 235 37.17 46.69 -30.47
C SER A 235 37.77 47.89 -31.21
N ALA A 236 37.00 48.95 -31.41
CA ALA A 236 37.48 50.20 -32.01
C ALA A 236 38.63 50.81 -31.19
N ILE A 237 38.50 50.86 -29.86
CA ILE A 237 39.57 51.34 -28.95
C ILE A 237 40.84 50.50 -29.11
N LYS A 238 40.72 49.16 -29.14
CA LYS A 238 41.85 48.24 -29.34
C LYS A 238 42.54 48.48 -30.68
N ILE A 239 41.78 48.58 -31.77
CA ILE A 239 42.30 48.84 -33.12
C ILE A 239 43.04 50.18 -33.14
N GLN A 240 42.43 51.25 -32.62
CA GLN A 240 43.03 52.58 -32.55
C GLN A 240 44.32 52.58 -31.73
N ARG A 241 44.35 51.90 -30.57
CA ARG A 241 45.55 51.75 -29.74
C ARG A 241 46.66 51.01 -30.47
N CYS A 242 46.36 49.88 -31.10
CA CYS A 242 47.31 49.12 -31.91
C CYS A 242 47.89 49.96 -33.06
N TRP A 243 47.04 50.72 -33.75
CA TRP A 243 47.45 51.63 -34.82
C TRP A 243 48.40 52.73 -34.33
N ARG A 244 48.05 53.42 -33.23
CA ARG A 244 48.91 54.45 -32.61
C ARG A 244 50.28 53.87 -32.22
N ASN A 245 50.30 52.69 -31.61
CA ASN A 245 51.53 51.98 -31.26
C ASN A 245 52.37 51.61 -32.49
N TYR A 246 51.74 51.11 -33.54
CA TYR A 246 52.41 50.82 -34.82
C TYR A 246 53.06 52.07 -35.41
N LYS A 247 52.30 53.18 -35.49
CA LYS A 247 52.78 54.48 -35.98
C LYS A 247 53.99 54.97 -35.16
N GLN A 248 53.90 54.90 -33.83
CA GLN A 248 55.00 55.27 -32.93
C GLN A 248 56.25 54.41 -33.16
N ARG A 249 56.08 53.08 -33.27
CA ARG A 249 57.20 52.16 -33.56
C ARG A 249 57.87 52.49 -34.90
N LYS A 250 57.08 52.83 -35.92
CA LYS A 250 57.58 53.23 -37.24
C LYS A 250 58.43 54.50 -37.16
N ILE A 251 57.97 55.51 -36.42
CA ILE A 251 58.74 56.75 -36.16
C ILE A 251 60.03 56.44 -35.40
N ASN A 252 59.95 55.68 -34.30
CA ASN A 252 61.10 55.32 -33.48
C ASN A 252 62.16 54.54 -34.28
N LYS A 253 61.74 53.62 -35.17
CA LYS A 253 62.66 52.91 -36.09
C LYS A 253 63.40 53.89 -36.99
N LYS A 254 62.70 54.88 -37.58
CA LYS A 254 63.31 55.92 -38.42
C LYS A 254 64.30 56.79 -37.63
N ILE A 255 63.95 57.21 -36.43
CA ILE A 255 64.84 57.97 -35.53
C ILE A 255 66.09 57.14 -35.18
N LYS A 256 65.92 55.88 -34.79
CA LYS A 256 67.03 54.96 -34.46
C LYS A 256 67.97 54.77 -35.64
N PHE A 257 67.41 54.56 -36.84
CA PHE A 257 68.19 54.44 -38.08
C PHE A 257 68.97 55.71 -38.40
N ASN A 258 68.34 56.89 -38.32
CA ASN A 258 69.02 58.18 -38.52
C ASN A 258 70.13 58.41 -37.48
N ARG A 259 69.90 58.04 -36.21
CA ARG A 259 70.91 58.10 -35.14
C ARG A 259 72.08 57.15 -35.41
N GLN A 260 71.81 55.94 -35.89
CA GLN A 260 72.87 55.00 -36.29
C GLN A 260 73.68 55.54 -37.47
N GLN A 261 73.04 56.13 -38.48
CA GLN A 261 73.74 56.77 -39.59
C GLN A 261 74.60 57.95 -39.13
N SER A 262 74.10 58.81 -38.23
CA SER A 262 74.88 59.95 -37.74
C SER A 262 76.07 59.52 -36.89
N ILE A 263 75.92 58.48 -36.05
CA ILE A 263 77.03 57.86 -35.31
C ILE A 263 78.05 57.25 -36.28
N ALA A 264 77.62 56.47 -37.27
CA ALA A 264 78.50 55.87 -38.26
C ALA A 264 79.30 56.92 -39.05
N LYS A 265 78.65 58.04 -39.44
CA LYS A 265 79.32 59.19 -40.06
C LYS A 265 80.36 59.82 -39.12
N LYS A 266 80.05 59.99 -37.83
CA LYS A 266 81.01 60.51 -36.83
C LYS A 266 82.20 59.57 -36.63
N ILE A 267 81.98 58.25 -36.54
CA ILE A 267 83.05 57.25 -36.43
C ILE A 267 83.93 57.29 -37.68
N LYS A 268 83.35 57.26 -38.89
CA LYS A 268 84.12 57.37 -40.14
C LYS A 268 84.99 58.62 -40.16
N LYS A 269 84.44 59.79 -39.80
CA LYS A 269 85.21 61.03 -39.66
C LYS A 269 86.35 60.91 -38.64
N LYS A 270 86.09 60.34 -37.47
CA LYS A 270 87.11 60.14 -36.42
C LYS A 270 88.22 59.20 -36.90
N VAL A 271 87.86 58.11 -37.58
CA VAL A 271 88.81 57.14 -38.17
C VAL A 271 89.64 57.80 -39.27
N THR A 272 89.04 58.58 -40.17
CA THR A 272 89.80 59.30 -41.20
C THR A 272 90.74 60.34 -40.60
N SER A 273 90.31 61.08 -39.57
CA SER A 273 91.17 62.03 -38.86
C SER A 273 92.27 61.34 -38.06
N SER A 274 92.01 60.18 -37.45
CA SER A 274 93.06 59.41 -36.77
C SER A 274 94.01 58.73 -37.75
N VAL A 275 93.56 58.35 -38.94
CA VAL A 275 94.44 57.85 -40.01
C VAL A 275 95.34 58.97 -40.51
N GLN A 276 94.82 60.19 -40.72
CA GLN A 276 95.64 61.37 -41.04
C GLN A 276 96.60 61.72 -39.90
N HIS A 277 96.13 61.67 -38.65
CA HIS A 277 96.97 61.92 -37.48
C HIS A 277 98.03 60.84 -37.30
N ASN A 278 97.73 59.56 -37.55
CA ASN A 278 98.69 58.46 -37.52
C ASN A 278 99.62 58.47 -38.74
N GLN A 279 99.23 59.05 -39.87
CA GLN A 279 100.15 59.33 -40.98
C GLN A 279 101.14 60.44 -40.59
N ASN A 280 100.70 61.44 -39.82
CA ASN A 280 101.59 62.44 -39.20
C ASN A 280 102.45 61.85 -38.07
N ILE A 281 101.89 61.01 -37.19
CA ILE A 281 102.65 60.35 -36.12
C ILE A 281 103.59 59.29 -36.70
N ASN A 282 103.27 58.56 -37.76
CA ASN A 282 104.26 57.70 -38.43
C ASN A 282 105.36 58.51 -39.16
N PHE A 283 105.15 59.80 -39.36
CA PHE A 283 106.21 60.73 -39.74
C PHE A 283 107.12 61.07 -38.55
N GLU A 284 106.57 61.24 -37.35
CA GLU A 284 107.31 61.60 -36.12
C GLU A 284 107.89 60.40 -35.34
N ALA A 285 107.20 59.26 -35.31
CA ALA A 285 107.53 58.04 -34.58
C ALA A 285 108.52 57.12 -35.32
N LYS A 286 109.02 57.54 -36.50
CA LYS A 286 110.27 57.00 -37.05
C LYS A 286 111.49 57.39 -36.19
N HIS A 287 111.34 58.27 -35.21
CA HIS A 287 112.33 58.58 -34.18
C HIS A 287 111.83 58.18 -32.77
N CYS A 288 111.90 56.90 -32.42
CA CYS A 288 112.35 56.40 -31.10
C CYS A 288 112.01 54.91 -30.94
N LEU A 289 113.08 54.12 -30.74
CA LEU A 289 113.08 52.69 -30.48
C LEU A 289 113.07 52.39 -28.97
N LYS A 290 112.68 51.13 -28.65
CA LYS A 290 112.89 50.34 -27.40
C LYS A 290 111.83 50.58 -26.31
N ALA A 291 111.25 49.60 -25.61
CA ALA A 291 111.66 48.24 -25.23
C ALA A 291 110.43 47.40 -24.71
N PRO A 292 110.59 46.11 -24.30
CA PRO A 292 109.56 45.05 -24.12
C PRO A 292 109.17 44.77 -22.64
N PRO A 293 108.69 43.56 -22.25
CA PRO A 293 107.37 42.93 -22.40
C PRO A 293 106.70 42.63 -21.02
N ALA A 294 105.43 42.19 -20.95
CA ALA A 294 104.95 41.40 -19.80
C ALA A 294 103.64 40.65 -20.06
N ILE A 295 103.70 39.36 -19.74
CA ILE A 295 102.64 38.35 -19.60
C ILE A 295 101.87 38.60 -18.29
N ILE A 296 100.58 38.24 -18.19
CA ILE A 296 99.94 37.55 -17.04
C ILE A 296 98.41 37.37 -17.23
N SER A 297 97.98 36.15 -16.88
CA SER A 297 96.65 35.56 -16.61
C SER A 297 95.58 36.49 -16.03
N GLY A 298 94.26 36.26 -16.09
CA GLY A 298 93.45 35.05 -15.99
C GLY A 298 92.09 35.40 -15.32
N ALA A 299 91.29 34.37 -15.01
CA ALA A 299 90.00 34.38 -14.27
C ALA A 299 88.74 34.70 -15.11
N GLN A 300 87.84 33.75 -15.41
CA GLN A 300 86.95 32.91 -14.56
C GLN A 300 85.67 33.62 -14.06
N ASN A 301 84.54 32.89 -14.20
CA ASN A 301 83.28 32.95 -13.44
C ASN A 301 82.27 34.06 -13.84
N SER A 302 80.95 33.87 -13.92
CA SER A 302 80.01 32.73 -13.78
C SER A 302 78.58 33.28 -14.06
N PRO A 303 77.53 32.43 -14.15
CA PRO A 303 76.20 32.75 -14.67
C PRO A 303 75.14 32.99 -13.58
N GLU A 304 74.21 33.93 -13.77
CA GLU A 304 72.96 34.05 -13.01
C GLU A 304 71.94 34.86 -13.86
N LYS A 305 70.63 34.63 -13.90
CA LYS A 305 69.73 33.70 -13.20
C LYS A 305 68.43 33.65 -14.00
N ILE A 306 67.93 32.43 -14.17
CA ILE A 306 66.55 32.12 -14.56
C ILE A 306 65.64 32.50 -13.39
N HIS A 307 64.68 33.39 -13.58
CA HIS A 307 63.52 33.49 -12.69
C HIS A 307 62.24 33.04 -13.39
N LYS A 308 61.85 31.81 -13.03
CA LYS A 308 60.47 31.33 -13.00
C LYS A 308 59.63 32.25 -12.11
N ILE A 309 58.49 32.71 -12.61
CA ILE A 309 57.32 33.11 -11.81
C ILE A 309 56.12 32.46 -12.53
N ALA A 310 55.78 31.26 -12.10
CA ALA A 310 54.68 30.97 -11.18
C ALA A 310 53.31 31.07 -11.87
N LYS A 311 52.80 29.89 -12.23
CA LYS A 311 51.39 29.62 -12.49
C LYS A 311 50.61 30.01 -11.24
N SER A 312 49.82 31.08 -11.28
CA SER A 312 48.73 31.27 -10.34
C SER A 312 47.55 30.43 -10.81
N GLY A 313 47.18 29.44 -10.02
CA GLY A 313 45.92 28.71 -10.15
C GLY A 313 44.76 29.69 -9.92
N GLY A 314 43.88 29.78 -10.91
CA GLY A 314 42.58 30.41 -10.74
C GLY A 314 41.65 29.45 -10.01
N PRO A 315 40.97 29.89 -8.93
CA PRO A 315 39.95 29.08 -8.29
C PRO A 315 38.72 28.95 -9.20
N SER A 316 38.30 27.70 -9.37
CA SER A 316 37.04 27.32 -10.04
C SER A 316 35.86 27.91 -9.27
N PRO A 317 34.90 28.61 -9.92
CA PRO A 317 33.73 29.11 -9.22
C PRO A 317 32.78 27.95 -8.91
N GLU A 318 32.55 27.71 -7.61
CA GLU A 318 31.45 26.90 -7.10
C GLU A 318 30.13 27.40 -7.69
N MET A 319 29.48 26.56 -8.47
CA MET A 319 28.08 26.75 -8.84
C MET A 319 27.21 26.51 -7.60
N LYS A 320 26.76 27.61 -6.97
CA LYS A 320 25.64 27.56 -6.04
C LYS A 320 24.35 27.36 -6.84
N SER A 321 23.85 26.13 -6.83
CA SER A 321 22.50 25.78 -7.26
C SER A 321 21.49 26.47 -6.35
N GLY A 322 20.91 27.57 -6.82
CA GLY A 322 19.73 28.18 -6.22
C GLY A 322 18.55 27.22 -6.32
N LYS A 323 18.07 26.79 -5.14
CA LYS A 323 16.75 26.19 -4.99
C LYS A 323 15.74 27.33 -5.02
N ASP A 324 15.06 27.51 -6.14
CA ASP A 324 13.87 28.36 -6.17
C ASP A 324 12.69 27.58 -5.60
N SER A 325 12.29 28.06 -4.42
CA SER A 325 11.05 27.76 -3.74
C SER A 325 9.88 28.43 -4.45
N THR A 326 8.88 27.61 -4.77
CA THR A 326 7.44 27.90 -4.73
C THR A 326 7.00 29.25 -4.15
N ASN A 327 6.20 29.98 -4.92
CA ASN A 327 4.81 30.31 -4.57
C ASN A 327 4.00 30.71 -5.82
#